data_AF-A0A350YWQ6-F1
#
_entry.id   AF-A0A350YWQ6-F1
#
_cell.length_a   1.000
_cell.length_b   1.000
_cell.length_c   1.000
_cell.angle_alpha   90.00
_cell.angle_beta   90.00
_cell.angle_gamma   90.00
#
_symmetry.space_group_name_H-M   'P 1'
#
loop_
_entity.id
_entity.type
_entity.pdbx_description
1 polymer ?
#
loop_
_entity_poly.entity_id
_entity_poly.type
_entity_poly.pdbx_seq_one_letter_code
_entity_poly.pdbx_strand_id
1 'polypeptide(L)'
;MDMIDVVNEPLKGHNPPDGVNGRANYKNALGGDGQTGWDWVIQSFVLARKYMPNTKLILNDYGIINDNNATSSYLQIINLLKDRGLIDGIGVQGHRFELENASVTTLKYNLDRLAATGLPIYISEMDLGNYGDSGTPDDQVQLQLFQKIFPVLWEHPEVQGITLWGYKEGAMWQTTCFLVRKDNTARPALTWLAGYLKSTATDLANTKALAEKGITLQQNYPNPFNSSTSIHFDISFPSNVTLKVYNILGEEVAQLMNDHLTPGTYSVTWAGQDNLRPGTYIYRLVAGQEAVARKMVKR
;
A
#
# COMPACT_ATOMS: atom_id res chain seq x y z
N MET A 1 15.45 12.89 -16.09
CA MET A 1 14.11 12.38 -15.77
C MET A 1 14.30 11.17 -14.90
N ASP A 2 13.73 11.20 -13.69
CA ASP A 2 14.06 10.23 -12.64
C ASP A 2 13.27 8.93 -12.80
N MET A 3 12.04 9.02 -13.30
CA MET A 3 11.15 7.89 -13.58
C MET A 3 10.29 8.14 -14.82
N ILE A 4 9.85 7.08 -15.48
CA ILE A 4 8.89 7.12 -16.59
C ILE A 4 7.98 5.89 -16.56
N ASP A 5 6.70 6.13 -16.79
CA ASP A 5 5.74 5.08 -17.14
C ASP A 5 5.97 4.70 -18.60
N VAL A 6 6.69 3.60 -18.82
CA VAL A 6 7.10 3.17 -20.16
C VAL A 6 5.91 2.64 -20.95
N VAL A 7 5.05 1.87 -20.28
CA VAL A 7 3.82 1.35 -20.83
C VAL A 7 2.70 1.67 -19.86
N ASN A 8 1.62 2.23 -20.41
CA ASN A 8 0.40 2.57 -19.70
C ASN A 8 -0.75 1.68 -20.19
N GLU A 9 -1.53 1.15 -19.26
CA GLU A 9 -2.80 0.44 -19.50
C GLU A 9 -2.72 -0.78 -20.43
N PRO A 10 -1.74 -1.69 -20.26
CA PRO A 10 -1.56 -2.82 -21.17
C PRO A 10 -2.64 -3.89 -21.05
N LEU A 11 -3.32 -4.02 -19.90
CA LEU A 11 -4.20 -5.18 -19.67
C LEU A 11 -5.32 -5.29 -20.70
N LYS A 12 -5.71 -6.53 -21.00
CA LYS A 12 -6.81 -6.79 -21.92
C LYS A 12 -8.11 -6.22 -21.35
N GLY A 13 -8.78 -5.37 -22.14
CA GLY A 13 -9.98 -4.65 -21.70
C GLY A 13 -9.69 -3.23 -21.20
N HIS A 14 -8.41 -2.86 -21.04
CA HIS A 14 -8.01 -1.48 -20.74
C HIS A 14 -7.75 -0.72 -22.04
N ASN A 15 -6.76 0.19 -22.07
CA ASN A 15 -6.49 1.04 -23.23
C ASN A 15 -5.11 0.82 -23.88
N PRO A 16 -4.76 -0.41 -24.30
CA PRO A 16 -3.51 -0.63 -25.03
C PRO A 16 -3.52 0.08 -26.41
N PRO A 17 -2.35 0.34 -27.01
CA PRO A 17 -2.21 1.03 -28.29
C PRO A 17 -2.46 0.09 -29.49
N ASP A 18 -3.65 -0.51 -29.53
CA ASP A 18 -4.08 -1.52 -30.51
C ASP A 18 -4.96 -0.96 -31.66
N GLY A 19 -5.15 0.36 -31.73
CA GLY A 19 -5.97 1.01 -32.74
C GLY A 19 -7.48 0.90 -32.52
N VAL A 20 -7.94 0.20 -31.49
CA VAL A 20 -9.36 0.08 -31.16
C VAL A 20 -9.85 1.37 -30.51
N ASN A 21 -11.10 1.78 -30.78
CA ASN A 21 -11.71 2.99 -30.22
C ASN A 21 -10.92 4.30 -30.44
N GLY A 22 -10.19 4.40 -31.57
CA GLY A 22 -9.41 5.60 -31.92
C GLY A 22 -8.10 5.74 -31.14
N ARG A 23 -7.68 4.69 -30.41
CA ARG A 23 -6.38 4.66 -29.74
C ARG A 23 -5.23 4.65 -30.75
N ALA A 24 -4.03 4.98 -30.28
CA ALA A 24 -2.82 4.80 -31.07
C ALA A 24 -2.69 3.34 -31.53
N ASN A 25 -2.07 3.08 -32.68
CA ASN A 25 -2.02 1.76 -33.30
C ASN A 25 -0.57 1.33 -33.59
N TYR A 26 0.22 1.16 -32.53
CA TYR A 26 1.62 0.77 -32.64
C TYR A 26 1.97 -0.54 -31.93
N LYS A 27 1.01 -1.19 -31.25
CA LYS A 27 1.19 -2.47 -30.55
C LYS A 27 1.83 -3.54 -31.46
N ASN A 28 1.31 -3.72 -32.68
CA ASN A 28 1.84 -4.72 -33.61
C ASN A 28 3.24 -4.37 -34.14
N ALA A 29 3.56 -3.08 -34.29
CA ALA A 29 4.90 -2.64 -34.71
C ALA A 29 5.97 -2.95 -33.64
N LEU A 30 5.56 -3.09 -32.38
CA LEU A 30 6.42 -3.48 -31.26
C LEU A 30 6.40 -4.99 -30.99
N GLY A 31 5.82 -5.80 -31.87
CA GLY A 31 5.79 -7.27 -31.75
C GLY A 31 4.42 -7.86 -31.41
N GLY A 32 3.41 -7.01 -31.15
CA GLY A 32 2.06 -7.48 -30.82
C GLY A 32 2.02 -8.27 -29.51
N ASP A 33 1.06 -9.17 -29.39
CA ASP A 33 1.02 -10.10 -28.24
C ASP A 33 2.21 -11.08 -28.28
N GLY A 34 2.66 -11.45 -29.49
CA GLY A 34 3.82 -12.32 -29.69
C GLY A 34 3.73 -13.65 -28.94
N GLN A 35 4.87 -14.20 -28.52
CA GLN A 35 4.90 -15.53 -27.88
C GLN A 35 4.53 -15.48 -26.39
N THR A 36 4.87 -14.38 -25.71
CA THR A 36 4.60 -14.25 -24.27
C THR A 36 3.20 -13.75 -23.97
N GLY A 37 2.46 -13.30 -24.99
CA GLY A 37 1.22 -12.54 -24.86
C GLY A 37 1.44 -11.05 -24.60
N TRP A 38 2.69 -10.63 -24.35
CA TRP A 38 3.07 -9.29 -23.92
C TRP A 38 4.32 -8.76 -24.63
N ASP A 39 4.66 -9.30 -25.81
CA ASP A 39 5.93 -8.99 -26.49
C ASP A 39 6.08 -7.49 -26.81
N TRP A 40 4.98 -6.80 -27.14
CA TRP A 40 4.99 -5.35 -27.34
C TRP A 40 5.34 -4.55 -26.07
N VAL A 41 4.95 -5.04 -24.89
CA VAL A 41 5.33 -4.44 -23.61
C VAL A 41 6.82 -4.65 -23.38
N ILE A 42 7.29 -5.89 -23.55
CA ILE A 42 8.70 -6.24 -23.41
C ILE A 42 9.57 -5.39 -24.34
N GLN A 43 9.18 -5.26 -25.60
CA GLN A 43 9.90 -4.47 -26.58
C GLN A 43 9.92 -2.97 -26.23
N SER A 44 8.82 -2.43 -25.72
CA SER A 44 8.78 -1.05 -25.20
C SER A 44 9.83 -0.83 -24.10
N PHE A 45 9.90 -1.76 -23.13
CA PHE A 45 10.88 -1.68 -22.04
C PHE A 45 12.33 -1.93 -22.49
N VAL A 46 12.56 -2.83 -23.46
CA VAL A 46 13.90 -3.01 -24.08
C VAL A 46 14.39 -1.71 -24.70
N LEU A 47 13.52 -1.05 -25.47
CA LEU A 47 13.85 0.24 -26.08
C LEU A 47 14.06 1.32 -25.03
N ALA A 48 13.19 1.40 -24.01
CA ALA A 48 13.35 2.35 -22.92
C ALA A 48 14.66 2.15 -22.17
N ARG A 49 15.03 0.91 -21.80
CA ARG A 49 16.31 0.62 -21.12
C ARG A 49 17.51 0.98 -21.98
N LYS A 50 17.43 0.74 -23.30
CA LYS A 50 18.50 1.09 -24.25
C LYS A 50 18.74 2.60 -24.31
N TYR A 51 17.69 3.41 -24.39
CA TYR A 51 17.81 4.85 -24.62
C TYR A 51 17.76 5.69 -23.33
N MET A 52 17.30 5.11 -22.22
CA MET A 52 17.18 5.76 -20.91
C MET A 52 17.75 4.86 -19.80
N PRO A 53 19.05 4.48 -19.85
CA PRO A 53 19.61 3.47 -18.95
C PRO A 53 19.62 3.87 -17.46
N ASN A 54 19.59 5.17 -17.18
CA ASN A 54 19.65 5.72 -15.82
C ASN A 54 18.28 6.15 -15.27
N THR A 55 17.20 5.92 -16.01
CA THR A 55 15.84 6.29 -15.59
C THR A 55 15.12 5.07 -15.03
N LYS A 56 14.35 5.25 -13.96
CA LYS A 56 13.48 4.19 -13.43
C LYS A 56 12.33 3.91 -14.40
N LEU A 57 12.21 2.67 -14.84
CA LEU A 57 11.20 2.24 -15.79
C LEU A 57 10.01 1.61 -15.06
N ILE A 58 8.84 2.23 -15.20
CA ILE A 58 7.62 1.88 -14.49
C ILE A 58 6.60 1.31 -15.46
N LEU A 59 5.87 0.28 -15.04
CA LEU A 59 4.65 -0.20 -15.69
C LEU A 59 3.48 0.44 -14.95
N ASN A 60 2.55 1.11 -15.64
CA ASN A 60 1.42 1.80 -15.00
C ASN A 60 0.07 1.33 -15.56
N ASP A 61 -0.93 1.18 -14.68
CA ASP A 61 -2.28 0.76 -15.08
C ASP A 61 -3.32 1.05 -13.98
N TYR A 62 -4.59 1.18 -14.36
CA TYR A 62 -5.74 1.20 -13.45
C TYR A 62 -6.30 -0.20 -13.20
N GLY A 63 -7.22 -0.32 -12.25
CA GLY A 63 -7.99 -1.52 -11.96
C GLY A 63 -7.16 -2.66 -11.37
N ILE A 64 -5.92 -2.37 -10.94
CA ILE A 64 -4.96 -3.42 -10.61
C ILE A 64 -5.24 -4.04 -9.24
N ILE A 65 -5.47 -3.23 -8.21
CA ILE A 65 -5.51 -3.70 -6.82
C ILE A 65 -6.92 -4.02 -6.32
N ASN A 66 -7.96 -3.56 -7.01
CA ASN A 66 -9.36 -3.82 -6.67
C ASN A 66 -9.88 -5.16 -7.22
N ASP A 67 -9.21 -5.75 -8.22
CA ASP A 67 -9.59 -7.03 -8.83
C ASP A 67 -8.45 -8.06 -8.83
N ASN A 68 -8.72 -9.26 -8.32
CA ASN A 68 -7.71 -10.31 -8.16
C ASN A 68 -7.19 -10.84 -9.51
N ASN A 69 -8.01 -10.84 -10.57
CA ASN A 69 -7.63 -11.34 -11.89
C ASN A 69 -6.77 -10.31 -12.62
N ALA A 70 -7.11 -9.02 -12.49
CA ALA A 70 -6.30 -7.91 -12.98
C ALA A 70 -4.91 -7.94 -12.31
N THR A 71 -4.84 -8.04 -10.98
CA THR A 71 -3.54 -8.20 -10.28
C THR A 71 -2.76 -9.41 -10.81
N SER A 72 -3.42 -10.54 -11.02
CA SER A 72 -2.76 -11.76 -11.52
C SER A 72 -2.19 -11.58 -12.91
N SER A 73 -2.94 -10.92 -13.81
CA SER A 73 -2.50 -10.64 -15.18
C SER A 73 -1.34 -9.63 -15.18
N TYR A 74 -1.43 -8.61 -14.32
CA TYR A 74 -0.39 -7.60 -14.18
C TYR A 74 0.93 -8.21 -13.66
N LEU A 75 0.85 -9.12 -12.68
CA LEU A 75 2.00 -9.87 -12.16
C LEU A 75 2.68 -10.73 -13.24
N GLN A 76 1.94 -11.26 -14.22
CA GLN A 76 2.56 -11.98 -15.34
C GLN A 76 3.49 -11.06 -16.14
N ILE A 77 3.02 -9.85 -16.48
CA ILE A 77 3.81 -8.84 -17.19
C ILE A 77 5.02 -8.42 -16.34
N ILE A 78 4.79 -8.10 -15.07
CA ILE A 78 5.84 -7.68 -14.14
C ILE A 78 6.94 -8.73 -14.06
N ASN A 79 6.60 -10.01 -13.91
CA ASN A 79 7.59 -11.08 -13.83
C ASN A 79 8.35 -11.25 -15.16
N LEU A 80 7.68 -11.16 -16.32
CA LEU A 80 8.35 -11.19 -17.62
C LEU A 80 9.39 -10.07 -17.77
N LEU A 81 9.08 -8.86 -17.30
CA LEU A 81 9.99 -7.73 -17.33
C LEU A 81 11.10 -7.85 -16.28
N LYS A 82 10.77 -8.31 -15.07
CA LYS A 82 11.71 -8.49 -13.96
C LYS A 82 12.78 -9.54 -14.28
N ASP A 83 12.37 -10.67 -14.83
CA ASP A 83 13.29 -11.75 -15.24
C ASP A 83 14.28 -11.31 -16.33
N ARG A 84 14.00 -10.20 -17.01
CA ARG A 84 14.86 -9.58 -18.03
C ARG A 84 15.62 -8.35 -17.51
N GLY A 85 15.47 -7.99 -16.23
CA GLY A 85 16.08 -6.79 -15.66
C GLY A 85 15.58 -5.48 -16.29
N LEU A 86 14.31 -5.46 -16.74
CA LEU A 86 13.77 -4.35 -17.51
C LEU A 86 12.94 -3.35 -16.70
N ILE A 87 12.35 -3.75 -15.59
CA ILE A 87 11.42 -2.92 -14.79
C ILE A 87 12.05 -2.53 -13.44
N ASP A 88 11.78 -1.30 -12.99
CA ASP A 88 12.29 -0.74 -11.74
C ASP A 88 11.18 -0.41 -10.72
N GLY A 89 9.91 -0.47 -11.10
CA GLY A 89 8.79 -0.20 -10.21
C GLY A 89 7.42 -0.45 -10.83
N ILE A 90 6.41 -0.47 -9.97
CA ILE A 90 5.02 -0.79 -10.31
C ILE A 90 4.16 0.44 -10.06
N GLY A 91 3.52 0.94 -11.11
CA GLY A 91 2.49 1.98 -11.05
C GLY A 91 1.10 1.37 -10.89
N VAL A 92 0.30 1.98 -10.02
CA VAL A 92 -1.12 1.71 -9.82
C VAL A 92 -1.83 3.06 -9.83
N GLN A 93 -2.69 3.33 -10.80
CA GLN A 93 -3.32 4.65 -10.97
C GLN A 93 -4.12 5.06 -9.73
N GLY A 94 -5.05 4.21 -9.27
CA GLY A 94 -5.76 4.42 -8.01
C GLY A 94 -6.90 5.45 -8.13
N HIS A 95 -7.54 5.51 -9.28
CA HIS A 95 -8.69 6.36 -9.52
C HIS A 95 -9.92 5.92 -8.72
N ARG A 96 -10.79 6.88 -8.48
CA ARG A 96 -12.06 6.71 -7.75
C ARG A 96 -12.86 5.50 -8.19
N PHE A 97 -13.11 5.31 -9.49
CA PHE A 97 -13.95 4.22 -10.00
C PHE A 97 -13.37 2.83 -9.71
N GLU A 98 -12.06 2.73 -9.47
CA GLU A 98 -11.41 1.49 -9.08
C GLU A 98 -11.63 1.21 -7.59
N LEU A 99 -11.54 2.26 -6.77
CA LEU A 99 -11.37 2.15 -5.31
C LEU A 99 -12.67 2.34 -4.53
N GLU A 100 -13.65 3.06 -5.07
CA GLU A 100 -14.87 3.48 -4.35
C GLU A 100 -15.63 2.28 -3.75
N ASN A 101 -15.77 1.21 -4.52
CA ASN A 101 -16.50 0.00 -4.15
C ASN A 101 -15.57 -1.13 -3.71
N ALA A 102 -14.26 -0.90 -3.71
CA ALA A 102 -13.30 -1.93 -3.35
C ALA A 102 -13.33 -2.24 -1.85
N SER A 103 -13.14 -3.52 -1.54
CA SER A 103 -12.91 -3.98 -0.17
C SER A 103 -11.47 -3.67 0.24
N VAL A 104 -11.29 -3.08 1.43
CA VAL A 104 -9.97 -2.83 2.02
C VAL A 104 -9.14 -4.12 2.10
N THR A 105 -9.79 -5.26 2.37
CA THR A 105 -9.13 -6.56 2.39
C THR A 105 -8.57 -6.94 1.02
N THR A 106 -9.34 -6.71 -0.05
CA THR A 106 -8.90 -7.00 -1.43
C THR A 106 -7.76 -6.08 -1.84
N LEU A 107 -7.89 -4.77 -1.57
CA LEU A 107 -6.84 -3.79 -1.86
C LEU A 107 -5.52 -4.17 -1.18
N LYS A 108 -5.58 -4.47 0.12
CA LYS A 108 -4.40 -4.89 0.88
C LYS A 108 -3.81 -6.20 0.36
N TYR A 109 -4.66 -7.19 0.12
CA TYR A 109 -4.22 -8.49 -0.40
C TYR A 109 -3.49 -8.36 -1.74
N ASN A 110 -3.99 -7.54 -2.65
CA ASN A 110 -3.36 -7.36 -3.95
C ASN A 110 -2.11 -6.47 -3.87
N LEU A 111 -2.06 -5.47 -2.99
CA LEU A 111 -0.82 -4.76 -2.69
C LEU A 111 0.25 -5.70 -2.13
N ASP A 112 -0.09 -6.57 -1.17
CA ASP A 112 0.83 -7.57 -0.61
C ASP A 112 1.39 -8.49 -1.73
N ARG A 113 0.55 -8.84 -2.72
CA ARG A 113 0.97 -9.65 -3.87
C ARG A 113 1.91 -8.92 -4.82
N LEU A 114 1.66 -7.64 -5.10
CA LEU A 114 2.57 -6.80 -5.89
C LEU A 114 3.89 -6.60 -5.14
N ALA A 115 3.82 -6.36 -3.84
CA ALA A 115 4.97 -6.19 -2.95
C ALA A 115 5.88 -7.42 -2.92
N ALA A 116 5.31 -8.63 -2.97
CA ALA A 116 6.06 -9.88 -3.03
C ALA A 116 6.97 -10.01 -4.26
N THR A 117 6.84 -9.14 -5.27
CA THR A 117 7.78 -9.08 -6.39
C THR A 117 9.15 -8.51 -6.01
N GLY A 118 9.21 -7.75 -4.90
CA GLY A 118 10.39 -7.00 -4.46
C GLY A 118 10.58 -5.65 -5.16
N LEU A 119 9.60 -5.21 -5.95
CA LEU A 119 9.63 -3.92 -6.64
C LEU A 119 8.86 -2.85 -5.85
N PRO A 120 9.32 -1.60 -5.86
CA PRO A 120 8.59 -0.49 -5.25
C PRO A 120 7.26 -0.24 -5.97
N ILE A 121 6.23 0.10 -5.20
CA ILE A 121 4.89 0.44 -5.70
C ILE A 121 4.70 1.96 -5.62
N TYR A 122 4.13 2.54 -6.67
CA TYR A 122 3.77 3.94 -6.76
C TYR A 122 2.28 4.04 -7.04
N ILE A 123 1.54 4.72 -6.16
CA ILE A 123 0.17 5.12 -6.50
C ILE A 123 0.27 6.40 -7.32
N SER A 124 0.00 6.33 -8.61
CA SER A 124 0.44 7.34 -9.59
C SER A 124 -0.60 8.43 -9.87
N GLU A 125 -1.88 8.14 -9.71
CA GLU A 125 -2.96 8.98 -10.23
C GLU A 125 -4.18 9.02 -9.31
N MET A 126 -3.96 9.02 -7.99
CA MET A 126 -5.06 8.87 -7.05
C MET A 126 -6.01 10.07 -7.10
N ASP A 127 -7.29 9.78 -7.24
CA ASP A 127 -8.38 10.74 -7.09
C ASP A 127 -9.57 10.06 -6.40
N LEU A 128 -10.25 10.77 -5.50
CA LEU A 128 -11.40 10.25 -4.77
C LEU A 128 -12.43 11.36 -4.63
N GLY A 129 -13.71 11.03 -4.82
CA GLY A 129 -14.79 12.01 -4.90
C GLY A 129 -16.13 11.38 -4.56
N ASN A 130 -17.15 11.65 -5.38
CA ASN A 130 -18.47 11.04 -5.21
C ASN A 130 -18.44 9.54 -5.53
N TYR A 131 -19.56 8.85 -5.35
CA TYR A 131 -19.78 7.60 -6.08
C TYR A 131 -20.21 7.92 -7.51
N GLY A 132 -19.47 7.43 -8.51
CA GLY A 132 -19.64 7.78 -9.92
C GLY A 132 -19.02 9.13 -10.36
N ASP A 133 -18.97 9.37 -11.68
CA ASP A 133 -18.25 10.50 -12.31
C ASP A 133 -19.00 11.84 -12.31
N SER A 134 -20.21 11.89 -11.76
CA SER A 134 -21.13 13.02 -11.94
C SER A 134 -21.84 13.43 -10.66
N GLY A 135 -22.53 14.57 -10.74
CA GLY A 135 -23.33 15.12 -9.65
C GLY A 135 -22.60 16.23 -8.88
N THR A 136 -23.29 16.76 -7.89
CA THR A 136 -22.74 17.78 -6.99
C THR A 136 -21.70 17.14 -6.07
N PRO A 137 -20.47 17.68 -5.97
CA PRO A 137 -19.45 17.15 -5.06
C PRO A 137 -19.97 17.05 -3.63
N ASP A 138 -19.83 15.88 -3.01
CA ASP A 138 -20.24 15.59 -1.65
C ASP A 138 -18.99 15.46 -0.76
N ASP A 139 -18.86 16.39 0.18
CA ASP A 139 -17.73 16.46 1.10
C ASP A 139 -17.66 15.28 2.06
N GLN A 140 -18.80 14.76 2.51
CA GLN A 140 -18.85 13.68 3.48
C GLN A 140 -18.47 12.36 2.82
N VAL A 141 -18.97 12.11 1.62
CA VAL A 141 -18.61 10.92 0.82
C VAL A 141 -17.12 10.93 0.50
N GLN A 142 -16.60 12.05 -0.03
CA GLN A 142 -15.18 12.16 -0.33
C GLN A 142 -14.31 11.94 0.91
N LEU A 143 -14.65 12.59 2.04
CA LEU A 143 -13.91 12.43 3.30
C LEU A 143 -13.89 10.97 3.76
N GLN A 144 -15.03 10.27 3.71
CA GLN A 144 -15.12 8.86 4.09
C GLN A 144 -14.28 7.95 3.19
N LEU A 145 -14.25 8.22 1.87
CA LEU A 145 -13.41 7.47 0.95
C LEU A 145 -11.92 7.70 1.24
N PHE A 146 -11.49 8.94 1.46
CA PHE A 146 -10.11 9.22 1.86
C PHE A 146 -9.75 8.51 3.18
N GLN A 147 -10.61 8.57 4.19
CA GLN A 147 -10.40 7.89 5.48
C GLN A 147 -10.31 6.36 5.35
N LYS A 148 -11.07 5.78 4.42
CA LYS A 148 -11.10 4.33 4.17
C LYS A 148 -9.88 3.86 3.37
N ILE A 149 -9.52 4.59 2.32
CA ILE A 149 -8.60 4.12 1.27
C ILE A 149 -7.18 4.61 1.51
N PHE A 150 -6.99 5.89 1.82
CA PHE A 150 -5.66 6.49 1.91
C PHE A 150 -4.74 5.75 2.89
N PRO A 151 -5.18 5.38 4.12
CA PRO A 151 -4.31 4.65 5.06
C PRO A 151 -3.86 3.29 4.54
N VAL A 152 -4.72 2.58 3.80
CA VAL A 152 -4.40 1.25 3.24
C VAL A 152 -3.23 1.34 2.26
N LEU A 153 -3.22 2.40 1.45
CA LEU A 153 -2.16 2.66 0.47
C LEU A 153 -0.91 3.23 1.15
N TRP A 154 -1.08 4.30 1.93
CA TRP A 154 0.02 5.08 2.51
C TRP A 154 0.83 4.30 3.56
N GLU A 155 0.18 3.45 4.35
CA GLU A 155 0.86 2.68 5.40
C GLU A 155 1.49 1.38 4.87
N HIS A 156 1.28 1.02 3.61
CA HIS A 156 1.86 -0.19 3.03
C HIS A 156 3.37 0.02 2.78
N PRO A 157 4.27 -0.82 3.32
CA PRO A 157 5.72 -0.56 3.34
C PRO A 157 6.37 -0.45 1.96
N GLU A 158 5.85 -1.18 0.96
CA GLU A 158 6.37 -1.11 -0.41
C GLU A 158 5.78 0.05 -1.24
N VAL A 159 4.78 0.76 -0.74
CA VAL A 159 4.24 1.95 -1.41
C VAL A 159 5.18 3.12 -1.11
N GLN A 160 5.89 3.58 -2.13
CA GLN A 160 6.92 4.63 -2.00
C GLN A 160 6.35 6.05 -2.06
N GLY A 161 5.11 6.18 -2.55
CA GLY A 161 4.47 7.48 -2.69
C GLY A 161 3.08 7.38 -3.30
N ILE A 162 2.32 8.44 -3.10
CA ILE A 162 1.00 8.65 -3.67
C ILE A 162 1.01 10.01 -4.36
N THR A 163 0.75 10.01 -5.66
CA THR A 163 0.53 11.20 -6.48
C THR A 163 -0.97 11.37 -6.70
N LEU A 164 -1.46 12.60 -6.52
CA LEU A 164 -2.86 12.93 -6.79
C LEU A 164 -3.03 13.36 -8.24
N TRP A 165 -4.08 12.88 -8.92
CA TRP A 165 -4.36 13.25 -10.32
C TRP A 165 -5.07 14.60 -10.44
N GLY A 166 -4.36 15.63 -9.99
CA GLY A 166 -4.89 16.96 -9.78
C GLY A 166 -5.58 17.12 -8.42
N TYR A 167 -5.96 18.35 -8.10
CA TYR A 167 -6.59 18.66 -6.83
C TYR A 167 -7.54 19.88 -6.86
N LYS A 168 -7.60 20.63 -7.96
CA LYS A 168 -8.30 21.94 -8.02
C LYS A 168 -9.61 21.86 -8.79
N GLU A 169 -10.67 22.41 -8.21
CA GLU A 169 -11.99 22.48 -8.82
C GLU A 169 -11.94 23.16 -10.19
N GLY A 170 -12.56 22.51 -11.19
CA GLY A 170 -12.56 22.97 -12.58
C GLY A 170 -11.31 22.62 -13.39
N ALA A 171 -10.28 22.04 -12.76
CA ALA A 171 -9.09 21.52 -13.44
C ALA A 171 -8.93 19.99 -13.31
N MET A 172 -9.88 19.32 -12.65
CA MET A 172 -9.94 17.86 -12.56
C MET A 172 -10.63 17.27 -13.78
N TRP A 173 -10.10 16.14 -14.26
CA TRP A 173 -10.79 15.31 -15.25
C TRP A 173 -12.11 14.72 -14.69
N GLN A 174 -12.08 14.26 -13.44
CA GLN A 174 -13.26 13.85 -12.67
C GLN A 174 -13.74 15.00 -11.78
N THR A 175 -14.87 15.57 -12.16
CA THR A 175 -15.37 16.85 -11.62
C THR A 175 -15.69 16.84 -10.13
N THR A 176 -15.87 15.69 -9.50
CA THR A 176 -16.22 15.55 -8.08
C THR A 176 -15.01 15.28 -7.18
N CYS A 177 -13.83 15.03 -7.75
CA CYS A 177 -12.66 14.51 -7.04
C CYS A 177 -11.65 15.58 -6.57
N PHE A 178 -11.90 16.87 -6.82
CA PHE A 178 -11.00 17.94 -6.37
C PHE A 178 -10.98 18.03 -4.84
N LEU A 179 -9.86 18.52 -4.30
CA LEU A 179 -9.61 18.74 -2.88
C LEU A 179 -9.64 20.22 -2.49
N VAL A 180 -9.44 21.12 -3.47
CA VAL A 180 -9.42 22.57 -3.30
C VAL A 180 -10.46 23.20 -4.22
N ARG A 181 -11.35 24.01 -3.64
CA ARG A 181 -12.38 24.75 -4.36
C ARG A 181 -11.79 25.89 -5.20
N LYS A 182 -12.58 26.44 -6.13
CA LYS A 182 -12.17 27.58 -6.97
C LYS A 182 -11.74 28.81 -6.17
N ASP A 183 -12.34 29.02 -4.99
CA ASP A 183 -11.99 30.09 -4.05
C ASP A 183 -10.75 29.78 -3.18
N ASN A 184 -10.05 28.69 -3.48
CA ASN A 184 -8.90 28.13 -2.76
C ASN A 184 -9.21 27.61 -1.34
N THR A 185 -10.48 27.47 -0.97
CA THR A 185 -10.82 26.79 0.29
C THR A 185 -10.60 25.28 0.17
N ALA A 186 -10.07 24.69 1.24
CA ALA A 186 -9.89 23.25 1.35
C ALA A 186 -11.25 22.55 1.56
N ARG A 187 -11.43 21.40 0.91
CA ARG A 187 -12.50 20.46 1.27
C ARG A 187 -12.11 19.67 2.53
N PRO A 188 -13.09 19.13 3.28
CA PRO A 188 -12.82 18.37 4.49
C PRO A 188 -11.82 17.23 4.31
N ALA A 189 -11.84 16.54 3.16
CA ALA A 189 -10.87 15.48 2.85
C ALA A 189 -9.42 15.97 2.83
N LEU A 190 -9.15 17.17 2.31
CA LEU A 190 -7.80 17.75 2.31
C LEU A 190 -7.36 18.14 3.72
N THR A 191 -8.26 18.75 4.50
CA THR A 191 -7.99 19.10 5.90
C THR A 191 -7.66 17.85 6.72
N TRP A 192 -8.45 16.78 6.55
CA TRP A 192 -8.19 15.50 7.19
C TRP A 192 -6.87 14.89 6.74
N LEU A 193 -6.60 14.85 5.43
CA LEU A 193 -5.38 14.28 4.86
C LEU A 193 -4.13 14.98 5.40
N ALA A 194 -4.12 16.32 5.42
CA ALA A 194 -3.02 17.09 5.98
C ALA A 194 -2.80 16.79 7.47
N GLY A 195 -3.90 16.67 8.24
CA GLY A 195 -3.85 16.27 9.64
C GLY A 195 -3.29 14.86 9.84
N TYR A 196 -3.77 13.89 9.04
CA TYR A 196 -3.35 12.49 9.08
C TYR A 196 -1.87 12.31 8.71
N LEU A 197 -1.39 13.01 7.67
CA LEU A 197 0.03 13.00 7.31
C LEU A 197 0.91 13.64 8.39
N LYS A 198 0.43 14.72 9.03
CA LYS A 198 1.15 15.34 10.14
C LYS A 198 1.20 14.43 11.37
N SER A 199 0.10 13.76 11.71
CA SER A 199 0.06 12.85 12.86
C SER A 199 0.92 11.61 12.61
N THR A 200 0.83 10.98 11.44
CA THR A 200 1.68 9.83 11.08
C THR A 200 3.15 10.19 11.04
N ALA A 201 3.52 11.37 10.51
CA ALA A 201 4.90 11.84 10.59
C ALA A 201 5.36 12.12 12.03
N THR A 202 4.46 12.62 12.88
CA THR A 202 4.74 12.85 14.32
C THR A 202 4.86 11.52 15.07
N ASP A 203 4.05 10.52 14.74
CA ASP A 203 4.11 9.18 15.32
C ASP A 203 5.34 8.41 14.84
N LEU A 204 5.76 8.57 13.59
CA LEU A 204 7.02 8.02 13.04
C LEU A 204 8.25 8.73 13.64
N ALA A 205 8.21 10.05 13.78
CA ALA A 205 9.26 10.82 14.44
C ALA A 205 9.32 10.51 15.94
N ASN A 206 8.18 10.36 16.61
CA ASN A 206 8.11 9.95 18.01
C ASN A 206 8.52 8.49 18.17
N THR A 207 8.17 7.55 17.28
CA THR A 207 8.67 6.17 17.36
C THR A 207 10.16 6.08 17.09
N LYS A 208 10.71 6.93 16.20
CA LYS A 208 12.16 7.04 15.98
C LYS A 208 12.90 7.74 17.13
N ALA A 209 12.29 8.75 17.76
CA ALA A 209 12.85 9.44 18.93
C ALA A 209 12.67 8.64 20.24
N LEU A 210 11.58 7.87 20.37
CA LEU A 210 11.34 6.89 21.43
C LEU A 210 12.21 5.65 21.23
N ALA A 211 12.59 5.29 20.00
CA ALA A 211 13.61 4.27 19.79
C ALA A 211 15.00 4.71 20.33
N GLU A 212 15.24 6.01 20.54
CA GLU A 212 16.47 6.51 21.16
C GLU A 212 16.35 6.71 22.68
N LYS A 213 15.13 6.67 23.28
CA LYS A 213 14.89 6.77 24.75
C LYS A 213 13.59 6.09 25.26
N GLY A 214 13.28 4.87 24.84
CA GLY A 214 11.96 4.25 25.10
C GLY A 214 11.90 2.73 24.96
N ILE A 215 10.70 2.17 24.76
CA ILE A 215 10.51 0.77 24.35
C ILE A 215 10.40 0.62 22.83
N THR A 216 11.06 -0.39 22.26
CA THR A 216 10.85 -0.80 20.88
C THR A 216 10.12 -2.13 20.89
N LEU A 217 9.14 -2.32 20.00
CA LEU A 217 8.52 -3.62 19.77
C LEU A 217 8.80 -3.97 18.31
N GLN A 218 9.36 -5.15 18.05
CA GLN A 218 9.64 -5.63 16.70
C GLN A 218 8.48 -6.47 16.17
N GLN A 219 8.42 -6.63 14.86
CA GLN A 219 7.47 -7.54 14.24
C GLN A 219 7.78 -8.99 14.68
N ASN A 220 6.76 -9.72 15.13
CA ASN A 220 6.91 -11.14 15.46
C ASN A 220 7.39 -11.94 14.25
N TYR A 221 8.26 -12.92 14.48
CA TYR A 221 8.77 -13.81 13.42
C TYR A 221 8.69 -15.28 13.84
N PRO A 222 8.14 -16.17 12.99
CA PRO A 222 7.52 -15.87 11.69
C PRO A 222 6.19 -15.11 11.82
N ASN A 223 5.80 -14.38 10.77
CA ASN A 223 4.46 -13.80 10.59
C ASN A 223 4.08 -13.83 9.10
N PRO A 224 3.02 -14.56 8.67
CA PRO A 224 2.14 -15.38 9.49
C PRO A 224 2.85 -16.56 10.17
N PHE A 225 2.39 -16.96 11.36
CA PHE A 225 2.94 -18.10 12.09
C PHE A 225 1.99 -19.30 12.07
N ASN A 226 2.56 -20.51 12.21
CA ASN A 226 1.79 -21.74 12.30
C ASN A 226 1.71 -22.24 13.76
N SER A 227 2.77 -22.83 14.29
CA SER A 227 2.79 -23.38 15.66
C SER A 227 3.33 -22.42 16.71
N SER A 228 4.25 -21.52 16.34
CA SER A 228 4.86 -20.58 17.28
C SER A 228 5.40 -19.34 16.56
N THR A 229 5.55 -18.25 17.30
CA THR A 229 6.22 -17.03 16.86
C THR A 229 7.03 -16.42 17.99
N SER A 230 8.12 -15.73 17.66
CA SER A 230 8.94 -14.99 18.62
C SER A 230 8.70 -13.50 18.50
N ILE A 231 8.49 -12.83 19.62
CA ILE A 231 8.28 -11.38 19.73
C ILE A 231 9.50 -10.79 20.41
N HIS A 232 10.20 -9.90 19.69
CA HIS A 232 11.40 -9.22 20.18
C HIS A 232 11.06 -7.77 20.55
N PHE A 233 11.64 -7.27 21.63
CA PHE A 233 11.47 -5.89 22.07
C PHE A 233 12.68 -5.41 22.87
N ASP A 234 12.94 -4.12 22.82
CA ASP A 234 13.96 -3.47 23.62
C ASP A 234 13.31 -2.56 24.66
N ILE A 235 13.95 -2.43 25.81
CA ILE A 235 13.56 -1.53 26.88
C ILE A 235 14.75 -0.67 27.24
N SER A 236 14.56 0.65 27.29
CA SER A 236 15.64 1.60 27.59
C SER A 236 15.64 2.12 29.03
N PHE A 237 14.68 1.72 29.87
CA PHE A 237 14.55 2.15 31.27
C PHE A 237 13.92 1.05 32.16
N PRO A 238 14.29 0.95 33.45
CA PRO A 238 13.70 -0.05 34.34
C PRO A 238 12.19 0.19 34.52
N SER A 239 11.38 -0.85 34.34
CA SER A 239 9.92 -0.73 34.39
C SER A 239 9.20 -2.05 34.64
N ASN A 240 7.94 -1.96 35.07
CA ASN A 240 7.02 -3.10 35.04
C ASN A 240 6.46 -3.24 33.61
N VAL A 241 6.69 -4.40 33.02
CA VAL A 241 6.49 -4.67 31.60
C VAL A 241 5.44 -5.74 31.44
N THR A 242 4.41 -5.45 30.65
CA THR A 242 3.41 -6.43 30.25
C THR A 242 3.41 -6.61 28.75
N LEU A 243 3.41 -7.88 28.31
CA LEU A 243 3.20 -8.24 26.91
C LEU A 243 1.95 -9.10 26.83
N LYS A 244 0.91 -8.60 26.17
CA LYS A 244 -0.40 -9.24 26.05
C LYS A 244 -0.81 -9.41 24.60
N VAL A 245 -1.65 -10.39 24.33
CA VAL A 245 -2.22 -10.69 23.02
C VAL A 245 -3.74 -10.56 23.08
N TYR A 246 -4.30 -9.95 22.04
CA TYR A 246 -5.73 -9.69 21.88
C TYR A 246 -6.22 -10.21 20.54
N ASN A 247 -7.48 -10.62 20.47
CA ASN A 247 -8.16 -10.86 19.21
C ASN A 247 -8.68 -9.54 18.59
N ILE A 248 -9.29 -9.61 17.40
CA ILE A 248 -9.83 -8.43 16.69
C ILE A 248 -11.00 -7.75 17.40
N LEU A 249 -11.66 -8.43 18.35
CA LEU A 249 -12.72 -7.85 19.19
C LEU A 249 -12.15 -7.11 20.41
N GLY A 250 -10.83 -7.12 20.59
CA GLY A 250 -10.14 -6.51 21.73
C GLY A 250 -10.14 -7.40 22.98
N GLU A 251 -10.58 -8.65 22.88
CA GLU A 251 -10.55 -9.59 24.00
C GLU A 251 -9.12 -10.11 24.21
N GLU A 252 -8.65 -10.09 25.45
CA GLU A 252 -7.34 -10.66 25.82
C GLU A 252 -7.37 -12.18 25.66
N VAL A 253 -6.48 -12.72 24.83
CA VAL A 253 -6.38 -14.17 24.57
C VAL A 253 -5.12 -14.79 25.19
N ALA A 254 -4.12 -13.99 25.53
CA ALA A 254 -2.94 -14.45 26.27
C ALA A 254 -2.20 -13.29 26.96
N GLN A 255 -1.59 -13.56 28.11
CA GLN A 255 -0.54 -12.72 28.71
C GLN A 255 0.78 -13.47 28.61
N LEU A 256 1.71 -12.93 27.83
CA LEU A 256 2.99 -13.57 27.52
C LEU A 256 4.09 -13.16 28.52
N MET A 257 3.96 -11.99 29.13
CA MET A 257 4.89 -11.48 30.13
C MET A 257 4.21 -10.49 31.07
N ASN A 258 4.64 -10.48 32.32
CA ASN A 258 4.31 -9.47 33.32
C ASN A 258 5.43 -9.41 34.37
N ASP A 259 6.52 -8.72 34.07
CA ASP A 259 7.74 -8.74 34.87
C ASP A 259 8.34 -7.33 35.05
N HIS A 260 9.14 -7.16 36.10
CA HIS A 260 9.97 -5.98 36.25
C HIS A 260 11.28 -6.17 35.49
N LEU A 261 11.51 -5.40 34.43
CA LEU A 261 12.69 -5.51 33.57
C LEU A 261 13.60 -4.30 33.71
N THR A 262 14.90 -4.53 33.55
CA THR A 262 15.92 -3.49 33.40
C THR A 262 16.13 -3.14 31.93
N PRO A 263 16.91 -2.11 31.59
CA PRO A 263 17.22 -1.83 30.19
C PRO A 263 17.90 -3.03 29.50
N GLY A 264 17.45 -3.39 28.31
CA GLY A 264 17.96 -4.52 27.55
C GLY A 264 17.04 -4.98 26.42
N THR A 265 17.51 -5.97 25.66
CA THR A 265 16.76 -6.65 24.59
C THR A 265 16.18 -7.95 25.13
N TYR A 266 14.91 -8.19 24.82
CA TYR A 266 14.14 -9.34 25.29
C TYR A 266 13.43 -10.04 24.13
N SER A 267 13.20 -11.33 24.30
CA SER A 267 12.47 -12.15 23.34
C SER A 267 11.52 -13.07 24.08
N VAL A 268 10.26 -13.11 23.63
CA VAL A 268 9.23 -14.01 24.16
C VAL A 268 8.71 -14.86 23.03
N THR A 269 8.79 -16.18 23.20
CA THR A 269 8.21 -17.12 22.25
C THR A 269 6.78 -17.43 22.67
N TRP A 270 5.83 -17.16 21.78
CA TRP A 270 4.45 -17.56 21.94
C TRP A 270 4.19 -18.83 21.14
N ALA A 271 3.99 -19.94 21.85
CA ALA A 271 3.44 -21.16 21.26
C ALA A 271 1.94 -20.94 21.04
N GLY A 272 1.50 -21.05 19.78
CA GLY A 272 0.09 -21.05 19.44
C GLY A 272 -0.55 -22.28 20.04
N GLN A 273 -1.18 -22.13 21.20
CA GLN A 273 -1.96 -23.19 21.83
C GLN A 273 -2.97 -23.77 20.82
N ASP A 274 -3.23 -25.08 20.89
CA ASP A 274 -4.03 -25.85 19.92
C ASP A 274 -5.44 -25.31 19.65
N ASN A 275 -5.92 -24.35 20.45
CA ASN A 275 -7.25 -23.73 20.35
C ASN A 275 -7.26 -22.31 19.74
N LEU A 276 -6.13 -21.76 19.29
CA LEU A 276 -6.09 -20.46 18.61
C LEU A 276 -6.62 -20.59 17.18
N ARG A 277 -7.74 -19.90 16.92
CA ARG A 277 -8.34 -19.85 15.58
C ARG A 277 -7.40 -19.13 14.59
N PRO A 278 -7.32 -19.56 13.32
CA PRO A 278 -6.67 -18.77 12.28
C PRO A 278 -7.26 -17.36 12.22
N GLY A 279 -6.40 -16.36 12.07
CA GLY A 279 -6.85 -14.97 12.08
C GLY A 279 -5.80 -13.95 12.49
N THR A 280 -6.24 -12.70 12.57
CA THR A 280 -5.40 -11.58 13.02
C THR A 280 -5.49 -11.44 14.54
N TYR A 281 -4.34 -11.23 15.16
CA TYR A 281 -4.19 -10.92 16.56
C TYR A 281 -3.36 -9.64 16.72
N ILE A 282 -3.53 -8.96 17.84
CA ILE A 282 -2.76 -7.77 18.21
C ILE A 282 -1.97 -8.12 19.47
N TYR A 283 -0.66 -7.92 19.47
CA TYR A 283 0.14 -7.99 20.69
C TYR A 283 0.56 -6.59 21.11
N ARG A 284 0.49 -6.31 22.41
CA ARG A 284 0.75 -5.00 23.01
C ARG A 284 1.77 -5.16 24.12
N LEU A 285 2.85 -4.41 24.00
CA LEU A 285 3.86 -4.20 25.03
C LEU A 285 3.52 -2.92 25.78
N VAL A 286 3.51 -2.96 27.11
CA VAL A 286 3.37 -1.79 27.98
C VAL A 286 4.53 -1.78 28.97
N ALA A 287 5.24 -0.66 29.08
CA ALA A 287 6.28 -0.44 30.07
C ALA A 287 6.13 0.97 30.67
N GLY A 288 5.71 1.06 31.93
CA GLY A 288 5.45 2.34 32.59
C GLY A 288 4.29 3.09 31.92
N GLN A 289 4.56 4.27 31.37
CA GLN A 289 3.57 5.07 30.62
C GLN A 289 3.58 4.80 29.11
N GLU A 290 4.53 4.00 28.61
CA GLU A 290 4.66 3.70 27.18
C GLU A 290 3.89 2.44 26.83
N ALA A 291 3.24 2.45 25.66
CA ALA A 291 2.57 1.29 25.11
C ALA A 291 2.76 1.24 23.59
N VAL A 292 3.24 0.11 23.08
CA VAL A 292 3.41 -0.14 21.65
C VAL A 292 2.67 -1.42 21.30
N ALA A 293 1.92 -1.41 20.19
CA ALA A 293 1.18 -2.56 19.72
C ALA A 293 1.56 -2.90 18.28
N ARG A 294 1.48 -4.18 17.95
CA ARG A 294 1.67 -4.69 16.59
C ARG A 294 0.69 -5.81 16.29
N LYS A 295 0.47 -6.02 14.99
CA LYS A 295 -0.37 -7.09 14.46
C LYS A 295 0.46 -8.35 14.20
N MET A 296 -0.14 -9.51 14.40
CA MET A 296 0.33 -10.81 13.90
C MET A 296 -0.79 -11.62 13.27
N VAL A 297 -0.45 -12.59 12.44
CA VAL A 297 -1.41 -13.46 11.74
C VAL A 297 -1.10 -14.92 12.06
N LYS A 298 -2.09 -15.64 12.59
CA LYS A 298 -2.07 -17.10 12.76
C LYS A 298 -2.64 -17.74 11.50
N ARG A 299 -1.90 -18.69 10.91
CA ARG A 299 -2.38 -19.55 9.81
C ARG A 299 -3.31 -20.65 10.31
#